data_AF-A0A954IEQ5-F1
#
_entry.id   AF-A0A954IEQ5-F1
#
_cell.length_a   1.000
_cell.length_b   1.000
_cell.length_c   1.000
_cell.angle_alpha   90.00
_cell.angle_beta   90.00
_cell.angle_gamma   90.00
#
_symmetry.space_group_name_H-M   'P 1'
#
loop_
_entity.id
_entity.type
_entity.pdbx_description
1 polymer ?
#
loop_
_entity_poly.entity_id
_entity_poly.type
_entity_poly.pdbx_seq_one_letter_code
_entity_poly.pdbx_strand_id
1 'polypeptide(L)'
;MTSATWLTIGGMTIGCLGVLVGLAWYMFRPSPAVADSVAESQVAPRAAIPDHEVAGPAVDSAATGGASTVSKSTASGPAGSSQKPQLTSFEAAQAAQELARRTKQLHEKLLPYLTRYCADCHGADEQMAGIAVHDLTSPDQILPQRKRWERVLRMIRAGAMPPADYEPQPQGSEREDAVRVLNDELFNFDCDLVHHAGRPTIQRLNRVEYNNTIRDLFGITL
;
A
#
# COMPACT_ATOMS: atom_id res chain seq x y z
N MET A 1 57.55 20.00 -0.81
CA MET A 1 57.43 21.47 -0.87
C MET A 1 56.40 21.88 0.17
N THR A 2 56.89 22.12 1.38
CA THR A 2 56.14 22.52 2.56
C THR A 2 56.21 24.04 2.68
N SER A 3 55.09 24.73 2.69
CA SER A 3 55.05 26.14 3.10
C SER A 3 53.86 26.37 4.03
N ALA A 4 54.15 26.34 5.33
CA ALA A 4 53.31 26.94 6.35
C ALA A 4 54.20 27.92 7.13
N THR A 5 53.88 29.20 7.00
CA THR A 5 54.36 30.32 7.80
C THR A 5 53.24 31.36 7.62
N TRP A 6 52.57 31.85 8.66
CA TRP A 6 53.14 32.66 9.72
C TRP A 6 52.39 32.54 11.05
N LEU A 7 53.17 32.82 12.11
CA LEU A 7 52.83 32.97 13.52
C LEU A 7 52.89 34.47 13.87
N THR A 8 51.93 34.96 14.67
CA THR A 8 51.95 36.09 15.66
C THR A 8 50.47 36.51 15.87
N ILE A 9 49.78 36.20 16.97
CA ILE A 9 49.93 36.50 18.41
C ILE A 9 49.91 38.01 18.71
N GLY A 10 48.78 38.48 19.25
CA GLY A 10 48.69 39.75 20.00
C GLY A 10 47.33 40.44 19.94
N GLY A 11 46.32 39.94 20.67
CA GLY A 11 45.00 40.59 20.74
C GLY A 11 43.96 39.87 21.62
N MET A 12 44.30 39.63 22.90
CA MET A 12 43.45 39.45 24.09
C MET A 12 41.93 39.68 23.90
N THR A 13 40.99 38.78 24.20
CA THR A 13 40.47 38.40 25.53
C THR A 13 39.33 37.37 25.31
N ILE A 14 39.40 36.14 25.84
CA ILE A 14 38.74 35.63 27.07
C ILE A 14 37.32 36.13 27.31
N GLY A 15 36.35 35.22 27.16
CA GLY A 15 34.98 35.34 27.62
C GLY A 15 34.32 33.96 27.75
N CYS A 16 34.71 33.22 28.80
CA CYS A 16 33.99 32.07 29.31
C CYS A 16 32.87 32.59 30.22
N LEU A 17 31.61 32.17 30.05
CA LEU A 17 30.63 31.83 31.11
C LEU A 17 29.18 31.81 30.58
N GLY A 18 28.51 30.66 30.80
CA GLY A 18 27.07 30.55 31.10
C GLY A 18 26.10 30.71 29.91
N VAL A 19 24.91 30.12 29.88
CA VAL A 19 24.11 29.43 30.90
C VAL A 19 23.12 28.52 30.16
N LEU A 20 22.92 27.33 30.72
CA LEU A 20 21.79 26.43 30.54
C LEU A 20 20.43 27.15 30.64
N VAL A 21 19.65 27.25 29.57
CA VAL A 21 18.18 27.38 29.67
C VAL A 21 17.54 26.75 28.42
N GLY A 22 16.68 25.74 28.60
CA GLY A 22 15.81 25.31 27.49
C GLY A 22 15.23 23.89 27.51
N LEU A 23 15.58 23.03 28.48
CA LEU A 23 14.87 21.77 28.74
C LEU A 23 13.61 22.05 29.60
N ALA A 24 12.56 22.63 29.01
CA ALA A 24 11.25 22.78 29.66
C ALA A 24 10.09 23.10 28.68
N TRP A 25 10.05 22.47 27.50
CA TRP A 25 8.91 22.54 26.58
C TRP A 25 8.26 21.16 26.34
N TYR A 26 8.28 20.33 27.38
CA TYR A 26 7.39 19.18 27.52
C TYR A 26 6.52 19.44 28.75
N MET A 27 5.21 19.19 28.61
CA MET A 27 4.18 19.18 29.68
C MET A 27 3.34 20.44 29.94
N PHE A 28 2.70 21.05 28.93
CA PHE A 28 1.33 21.55 29.13
C PHE A 28 0.66 21.92 27.81
N ARG A 29 -0.16 21.04 27.23
CA ARG A 29 -1.20 21.47 26.31
C ARG A 29 -2.46 20.61 26.50
N PRO A 30 -3.55 21.18 27.05
CA PRO A 30 -4.77 20.46 27.33
C PRO A 30 -5.55 20.12 26.06
N SER A 31 -6.15 18.92 26.10
CA SER A 31 -7.07 18.35 25.11
C SER A 31 -8.45 19.03 25.20
N PRO A 32 -9.03 19.53 24.10
CA PRO A 32 -10.46 19.80 24.07
C PRO A 32 -11.25 18.56 23.65
N ALA A 33 -12.12 18.19 24.59
CA ALA A 33 -13.25 17.29 24.53
C ALA A 33 -13.96 17.16 23.17
N VAL A 34 -14.33 15.90 22.95
CA VAL A 34 -15.37 15.33 22.09
C VAL A 34 -16.62 16.22 22.04
N ALA A 35 -17.02 16.64 20.85
CA ALA A 35 -18.37 17.14 20.56
C ALA A 35 -19.02 16.19 19.56
N ASP A 36 -20.02 15.47 20.03
CA ASP A 36 -20.94 14.67 19.24
C ASP A 36 -21.80 15.58 18.36
N SER A 37 -21.76 15.37 17.04
CA SER A 37 -22.82 15.83 16.14
C SER A 37 -23.10 14.75 15.11
N VAL A 38 -24.15 13.99 15.41
CA VAL A 38 -24.78 13.01 14.53
C VAL A 38 -25.41 13.78 13.36
N ALA A 39 -24.75 13.78 12.21
CA ALA A 39 -25.32 14.25 10.96
C ALA A 39 -25.75 13.04 10.14
N GLU A 40 -27.02 12.67 10.35
CA GLU A 40 -27.80 11.75 9.52
C GLU A 40 -27.84 12.30 8.07
N SER A 41 -26.98 11.78 7.18
CA SER A 41 -27.09 12.08 5.74
C SER A 41 -27.70 10.89 5.02
N GLN A 42 -28.84 11.17 4.42
CA GLN A 42 -29.79 10.26 3.84
C GLN A 42 -29.19 9.56 2.62
N VAL A 43 -29.18 8.23 2.64
CA VAL A 43 -28.88 7.40 1.47
C VAL A 43 -30.11 7.42 0.54
N ALA A 44 -29.97 8.06 -0.62
CA ALA A 44 -30.97 8.02 -1.68
C ALA A 44 -31.13 6.58 -2.24
N PRO A 45 -32.35 6.16 -2.65
CA PRO A 45 -32.56 4.84 -3.21
C PRO A 45 -31.87 4.66 -4.56
N ARG A 46 -31.21 3.51 -4.70
CA ARG A 46 -30.48 3.03 -5.87
C ARG A 46 -31.45 2.81 -7.03
N ALA A 47 -31.33 3.64 -8.08
CA ALA A 47 -32.01 3.42 -9.34
C ALA A 47 -31.57 2.07 -9.94
N ALA A 48 -32.55 1.29 -10.40
CA ALA A 48 -32.37 0.02 -11.07
C ALA A 48 -31.61 0.20 -12.39
N ILE A 49 -30.56 -0.59 -12.58
CA ILE A 49 -29.87 -0.73 -13.87
C ILE A 49 -30.62 -1.82 -14.65
N PRO A 50 -31.08 -1.57 -15.90
CA PRO A 50 -31.69 -2.58 -16.73
C PRO A 50 -30.66 -3.60 -17.24
N ASP A 51 -31.04 -4.87 -17.20
CA ASP A 51 -30.28 -6.01 -17.71
C ASP A 51 -30.06 -5.85 -19.23
N HIS A 52 -28.85 -5.47 -19.63
CA HIS A 52 -28.41 -5.62 -21.01
C HIS A 52 -27.76 -7.00 -21.19
N GLU A 53 -28.57 -7.90 -21.72
CA GLU A 53 -28.22 -9.21 -22.26
C GLU A 53 -27.11 -9.06 -23.32
N VAL A 54 -25.88 -9.44 -22.99
CA VAL A 54 -24.78 -9.54 -23.96
C VAL A 54 -24.74 -10.97 -24.48
N ALA A 55 -25.26 -11.13 -25.69
CA ALA A 55 -25.11 -12.33 -26.50
C ALA A 55 -23.62 -12.60 -26.77
N GLY A 56 -23.14 -13.77 -26.33
CA GLY A 56 -21.81 -14.25 -26.67
C GLY A 56 -21.74 -14.74 -28.12
N PRO A 57 -20.62 -14.54 -28.84
CA PRO A 57 -20.38 -15.24 -30.08
C PRO A 57 -19.87 -16.66 -29.81
N ALA A 58 -20.58 -17.62 -30.41
CA ALA A 58 -20.18 -19.00 -30.57
C ALA A 58 -18.83 -19.10 -31.32
N VAL A 59 -17.94 -19.96 -30.82
CA VAL A 59 -16.83 -20.48 -31.62
C VAL A 59 -16.86 -22.00 -31.55
N ASP A 60 -17.01 -22.60 -32.74
CA ASP A 60 -17.15 -24.01 -32.98
C ASP A 60 -15.80 -24.76 -32.86
N SER A 61 -15.86 -25.86 -32.10
CA SER A 61 -15.19 -27.16 -32.29
C SER A 61 -13.89 -27.27 -33.10
N ALA A 62 -12.84 -27.78 -32.45
CA ALA A 62 -12.01 -28.83 -33.03
C ALA A 62 -11.46 -29.75 -31.93
N ALA A 63 -12.06 -30.93 -31.85
CA ALA A 63 -11.60 -32.05 -31.05
C ALA A 63 -10.44 -32.75 -31.75
N THR A 64 -9.39 -33.09 -30.99
CA THR A 64 -8.57 -34.27 -31.28
C THR A 64 -8.25 -34.97 -29.97
N GLY A 65 -8.62 -36.25 -29.92
CA GLY A 65 -8.65 -37.07 -28.72
C GLY A 65 -7.29 -37.49 -28.18
N GLY A 66 -7.32 -37.82 -26.89
CA GLY A 66 -6.26 -38.51 -26.18
C GLY A 66 -6.90 -39.20 -24.98
N ALA A 67 -7.37 -40.43 -25.20
CA ALA A 67 -7.90 -41.26 -24.14
C ALA A 67 -6.78 -41.60 -23.15
N SER A 68 -7.00 -41.30 -21.86
CA SER A 68 -6.27 -41.96 -20.79
C SER A 68 -7.24 -42.27 -19.66
N THR A 69 -7.31 -43.56 -19.39
CA THR A 69 -8.16 -44.28 -18.45
C THR A 69 -8.10 -43.69 -17.04
N VAL A 70 -9.23 -43.21 -16.53
CA VAL A 70 -9.40 -42.88 -15.11
C VAL A 70 -9.79 -44.15 -14.37
N SER A 71 -8.83 -44.71 -13.65
CA SER A 71 -9.04 -45.73 -12.62
C SER A 71 -9.88 -45.13 -11.48
N LYS A 72 -10.99 -45.79 -11.19
CA LYS A 72 -11.85 -45.52 -10.03
C LYS A 72 -11.11 -45.88 -8.75
N SER A 73 -10.55 -44.90 -8.05
CA SER A 73 -10.05 -45.07 -6.69
C SER A 73 -11.09 -44.51 -5.72
N THR A 74 -11.84 -45.41 -5.11
CA THR A 74 -12.57 -45.16 -3.87
C THR A 74 -11.58 -45.11 -2.72
N ALA A 75 -11.34 -43.92 -2.18
CA ALA A 75 -10.66 -43.76 -0.90
C ALA A 75 -11.38 -42.69 -0.07
N SER A 76 -12.07 -43.14 0.98
CA SER A 76 -12.42 -42.32 2.13
C SER A 76 -11.13 -41.76 2.73
N GLY A 77 -11.04 -40.43 2.85
CA GLY A 77 -9.96 -39.71 3.51
C GLY A 77 -10.49 -38.87 4.69
N PRO A 78 -9.73 -38.75 5.80
CA PRO A 78 -10.23 -38.23 7.07
C PRO A 78 -10.21 -36.69 7.15
N ALA A 79 -10.84 -36.23 8.24
CA ALA A 79 -10.96 -34.86 8.73
C ALA A 79 -9.78 -33.91 8.45
N GLY A 80 -10.14 -32.68 8.09
CA GLY A 80 -9.22 -31.59 7.79
C GLY A 80 -8.33 -31.20 8.96
N SER A 81 -7.02 -31.18 8.72
CA SER A 81 -6.06 -30.45 9.52
C SER A 81 -6.02 -29.01 9.02
N SER A 82 -6.21 -28.07 9.96
CA SER A 82 -5.87 -26.66 9.77
C SER A 82 -4.35 -26.51 9.63
N GLN A 83 -3.83 -26.79 8.45
CA GLN A 83 -2.44 -26.51 8.11
C GLN A 83 -2.39 -25.11 7.50
N LYS A 84 -1.88 -24.17 8.30
CA LYS A 84 -1.38 -22.87 7.80
C LYS A 84 -0.46 -23.18 6.62
N PRO A 85 -0.64 -22.57 5.43
CA PRO A 85 0.14 -22.96 4.25
C PRO A 85 1.61 -22.76 4.56
N GLN A 86 2.38 -23.86 4.56
CA GLN A 86 3.82 -23.78 4.63
C GLN A 86 4.30 -23.33 3.25
N LEU A 87 4.42 -22.02 3.07
CA LEU A 87 5.05 -21.43 1.89
C LEU A 87 6.36 -22.17 1.65
N THR A 88 6.50 -22.74 0.46
CA THR A 88 7.67 -23.50 0.06
C THR A 88 8.89 -22.58 0.03
N SER A 89 10.10 -23.12 0.24
CA SER A 89 11.34 -22.33 0.17
C SER A 89 11.54 -21.63 -1.17
N PHE A 90 10.91 -22.14 -2.23
CA PHE A 90 10.88 -21.54 -3.55
C PHE A 90 9.99 -20.28 -3.62
N GLU A 91 8.76 -20.34 -3.10
CA GLU A 91 7.86 -19.19 -3.05
C GLU A 91 8.45 -18.04 -2.22
N ALA A 92 9.13 -18.36 -1.11
CA ALA A 92 9.84 -17.37 -0.31
C ALA A 92 10.99 -16.71 -1.10
N ALA A 93 11.75 -17.47 -1.88
CA ALA A 93 12.82 -16.94 -2.73
C ALA A 93 12.28 -16.05 -3.86
N GLN A 94 11.15 -16.43 -4.47
CA GLN A 94 10.48 -15.64 -5.49
C GLN A 94 9.95 -14.32 -4.93
N ALA A 95 9.29 -14.35 -3.77
CA ALA A 95 8.81 -13.15 -3.10
C ALA A 95 9.95 -12.17 -2.78
N ALA A 96 11.11 -12.69 -2.33
CA ALA A 96 12.30 -11.87 -2.09
C ALA A 96 12.86 -11.24 -3.37
N GLN A 97 12.91 -12.00 -4.47
CA GLN A 97 13.35 -11.49 -5.76
C GLN A 97 12.42 -10.39 -6.30
N GLU A 98 11.11 -10.57 -6.13
CA GLU A 98 10.10 -9.60 -6.54
C GLU A 98 10.20 -8.31 -5.72
N LEU A 99 10.36 -8.41 -4.39
CA LEU A 99 10.59 -7.24 -3.54
C LEU A 99 11.88 -6.49 -3.95
N ALA A 100 12.95 -7.21 -4.27
CA ALA A 100 14.19 -6.60 -4.74
C ALA A 100 14.00 -5.87 -6.09
N ARG A 101 13.23 -6.46 -7.02
CA ARG A 101 12.88 -5.83 -8.32
C ARG A 101 12.08 -4.55 -8.11
N ARG A 102 11.02 -4.60 -7.29
CA ARG A 102 10.17 -3.45 -6.95
C ARG A 102 10.98 -2.34 -6.28
N THR A 103 11.81 -2.69 -5.31
CA THR A 103 12.72 -1.75 -4.63
C THR A 103 13.65 -1.08 -5.63
N LYS A 104 14.25 -1.85 -6.54
CA LYS A 104 15.12 -1.31 -7.60
C LYS A 104 14.37 -0.32 -8.50
N GLN A 105 13.18 -0.69 -8.99
CA GLN A 105 12.37 0.19 -9.84
C GLN A 105 11.99 1.50 -9.13
N LEU A 106 11.62 1.41 -7.84
CA LEU A 106 11.32 2.57 -7.02
C LEU A 106 12.53 3.51 -6.91
N HIS A 107 13.72 2.97 -6.64
CA HIS A 107 14.94 3.78 -6.48
C HIS A 107 15.49 4.35 -7.80
N GLU A 108 15.34 3.63 -8.91
CA GLU A 108 15.87 4.07 -10.21
C GLU A 108 14.94 5.04 -10.95
N LYS A 109 13.63 4.92 -10.74
CA LYS A 109 12.63 5.62 -11.55
C LYS A 109 11.77 6.59 -10.75
N LEU A 110 11.26 6.16 -9.59
CA LEU A 110 10.28 6.95 -8.85
C LEU A 110 10.95 7.97 -7.91
N LEU A 111 11.91 7.55 -7.09
CA LEU A 111 12.56 8.46 -6.13
C LEU A 111 13.28 9.64 -6.81
N PRO A 112 14.08 9.44 -7.88
CA PRO A 112 14.74 10.57 -8.55
C PRO A 112 13.73 11.54 -9.16
N TYR A 113 12.61 11.02 -9.68
CA TYR A 113 11.51 11.83 -10.19
C TYR A 113 10.88 12.69 -9.09
N LEU A 114 10.53 12.09 -7.95
CA LEU A 114 9.95 12.82 -6.81
C LEU A 114 10.92 13.86 -6.24
N THR A 115 12.20 13.51 -6.14
CA THR A 115 13.23 14.45 -5.65
C THR A 115 13.38 15.64 -6.59
N ARG A 116 13.38 15.42 -7.91
CA ARG A 116 13.64 16.49 -8.88
C ARG A 116 12.43 17.40 -9.12
N TYR A 117 11.23 16.82 -9.10
CA TYR A 117 10.01 17.49 -9.59
C TYR A 117 8.99 17.78 -8.49
N CYS A 118 9.15 17.22 -7.29
CA CYS A 118 8.14 17.32 -6.23
C CYS A 118 8.71 17.84 -4.90
N ALA A 119 9.97 17.56 -4.58
CA ALA A 119 10.52 17.82 -3.24
C ALA A 119 10.58 19.30 -2.86
N ASP A 120 10.64 20.23 -3.83
CA ASP A 120 10.71 21.66 -3.52
C ASP A 120 9.42 22.17 -2.85
N CYS A 121 8.25 21.62 -3.20
CA CYS A 121 6.95 22.00 -2.62
C CYS A 121 6.34 20.93 -1.69
N HIS A 122 6.79 19.67 -1.80
CA HIS A 122 6.29 18.50 -1.07
C HIS A 122 7.39 17.76 -0.28
N GLY A 123 8.51 18.43 -0.02
CA GLY A 123 9.67 17.92 0.71
C GLY A 123 9.50 17.91 2.23
N ALA A 124 10.62 17.97 2.94
CA ALA A 124 10.61 18.01 4.41
C ALA A 124 10.20 19.39 4.93
N ASP A 125 10.68 20.44 4.26
CA ASP A 125 10.48 21.83 4.68
C ASP A 125 9.11 22.39 4.28
N GLU A 126 8.60 21.96 3.12
CA GLU A 126 7.29 22.37 2.60
C GLU A 126 6.44 21.15 2.22
N GLN A 127 5.18 21.15 2.64
CA GLN A 127 4.24 20.04 2.41
C GLN A 127 2.91 20.59 1.88
N MET A 128 2.97 21.22 0.70
CA MET A 128 1.78 21.80 0.08
C MET A 128 0.65 20.77 -0.04
N ALA A 129 -0.57 21.20 0.24
CA ALA A 129 -1.76 20.33 0.29
C ALA A 129 -1.64 19.10 1.21
N GLY A 130 -0.74 19.13 2.20
CA GLY A 130 -0.51 18.03 3.14
C GLY A 130 0.09 16.78 2.49
N ILE A 131 0.81 16.94 1.37
CA ILE A 131 1.53 15.86 0.70
C ILE A 131 3.01 15.99 1.01
N ALA A 132 3.58 14.96 1.62
CA ALA A 132 5.01 14.75 1.77
C ALA A 132 5.45 13.60 0.84
N VAL A 133 6.53 13.79 0.08
CA VAL A 133 7.11 12.74 -0.79
C VAL A 133 8.46 12.23 -0.31
N HIS A 134 9.14 13.00 0.56
CA HIS A 134 10.47 12.68 1.09
C HIS A 134 10.49 11.46 2.04
N ASP A 135 9.32 11.05 2.54
CA ASP A 135 9.17 9.93 3.46
C ASP A 135 9.19 8.57 2.77
N LEU A 136 9.11 8.55 1.43
CA LEU A 136 9.13 7.34 0.64
C LEU A 136 10.57 6.84 0.45
N THR A 137 10.88 5.69 1.06
CA THR A 137 12.17 4.99 0.94
C THR A 137 12.00 3.54 0.52
N SER A 138 10.82 2.94 0.75
CA SER A 138 10.54 1.53 0.43
C SER A 138 9.17 1.37 -0.22
N PRO A 139 8.99 0.40 -1.15
CA PRO A 139 7.67 0.08 -1.71
C PRO A 139 6.60 -0.22 -0.65
N ASP A 140 7.00 -0.79 0.51
CA ASP A 140 6.07 -1.16 1.59
C ASP A 140 5.35 0.04 2.23
N GLN A 141 5.84 1.27 2.01
CA GLN A 141 5.24 2.49 2.54
C GLN A 141 4.11 3.04 1.66
N ILE A 142 3.97 2.55 0.42
CA ILE A 142 2.97 3.03 -0.54
C ILE A 142 1.57 2.56 -0.13
N LEU A 143 1.42 1.27 0.17
CA LEU A 143 0.10 0.67 0.46
C LEU A 143 -0.56 1.19 1.75
N PRO A 144 0.14 1.36 2.89
CA PRO A 144 -0.44 1.96 4.09
C PRO A 144 -0.98 3.38 3.83
N GLN A 145 -0.39 4.08 2.87
CA GLN A 145 -0.75 5.44 2.49
C GLN A 145 -1.43 5.51 1.11
N ARG A 146 -2.14 4.44 0.72
CA ARG A 146 -2.76 4.27 -0.61
C ARG A 146 -3.50 5.52 -1.11
N LYS A 147 -4.39 6.11 -0.30
CA LYS A 147 -5.19 7.29 -0.69
C LYS A 147 -4.32 8.50 -1.07
N ARG A 148 -3.19 8.68 -0.37
CA ARG A 148 -2.21 9.74 -0.66
C ARG A 148 -1.59 9.51 -2.02
N TRP A 149 -1.06 8.30 -2.23
CA TRP A 149 -0.35 7.93 -3.44
C TRP A 149 -1.26 7.83 -4.67
N GLU A 150 -2.53 7.46 -4.51
CA GLU A 150 -3.53 7.55 -5.59
C GLU A 150 -3.77 9.00 -6.02
N ARG A 151 -3.78 9.96 -5.08
CA ARG A 151 -3.89 11.39 -5.42
C ARG A 151 -2.65 11.86 -6.18
N VAL A 152 -1.46 11.50 -5.70
CA VAL A 152 -0.17 11.79 -6.36
C VAL A 152 -0.18 11.22 -7.79
N LEU A 153 -0.52 9.94 -7.95
CA LEU A 153 -0.61 9.27 -9.25
C LEU A 153 -1.58 9.99 -10.20
N ARG A 154 -2.77 10.40 -9.72
CA ARG A 154 -3.72 11.17 -10.54
C ARG A 154 -3.14 12.49 -11.01
N MET A 155 -2.46 13.23 -10.15
CA MET A 155 -1.86 14.53 -10.51
C MET A 155 -0.72 14.38 -11.51
N ILE A 156 0.16 13.39 -11.33
CA ILE A 156 1.25 13.11 -12.27
C ILE A 156 0.68 12.66 -13.62
N ARG A 157 -0.31 11.75 -13.63
CA ARG A 157 -0.98 11.30 -14.87
C ARG A 157 -1.66 12.42 -15.63
N ALA A 158 -2.32 13.33 -14.91
CA ALA A 158 -2.98 14.49 -15.51
C ALA A 158 -1.97 15.53 -16.02
N GLY A 159 -0.68 15.41 -15.70
CA GLY A 159 0.33 16.44 -15.99
C GLY A 159 0.06 17.75 -15.25
N ALA A 160 -0.71 17.71 -14.17
CA ALA A 160 -1.00 18.88 -13.33
C ALA A 160 0.13 19.19 -12.34
N MET A 161 1.02 18.22 -12.12
CA MET A 161 2.22 18.36 -11.31
C MET A 161 3.44 17.91 -12.12
N PRO A 162 4.52 18.70 -12.17
CA PRO A 162 4.67 20.03 -11.56
C PRO A 162 3.78 21.11 -12.23
N PRO A 163 3.42 22.19 -11.53
CA PRO A 163 2.65 23.30 -12.10
C PRO A 163 3.34 23.89 -13.33
N ALA A 164 2.57 24.40 -14.31
CA ALA A 164 3.11 24.85 -15.59
C ALA A 164 4.10 26.04 -15.50
N ASP A 165 4.07 26.79 -14.39
CA ASP A 165 4.96 27.89 -14.07
C ASP A 165 6.23 27.45 -13.31
N TYR A 166 6.34 26.18 -12.93
CA TYR A 166 7.50 25.61 -12.27
C TYR A 166 8.43 24.93 -13.28
N GLU A 167 9.74 25.16 -13.13
CA GLU A 167 10.79 24.47 -13.87
C GLU A 167 11.75 23.80 -12.88
N PRO A 168 12.24 22.57 -13.18
CA PRO A 168 12.13 21.88 -14.46
C PRO A 168 10.82 21.11 -14.67
N GLN A 169 10.32 21.07 -15.91
CA GLN A 169 9.24 20.16 -16.32
C GLN A 169 9.76 18.77 -16.75
N PRO A 170 9.10 17.66 -16.35
CA PRO A 170 9.52 16.31 -16.72
C PRO A 170 9.24 16.00 -18.19
N GLN A 171 10.16 15.26 -18.81
CA GLN A 171 9.92 14.68 -20.14
C GLN A 171 8.77 13.67 -20.08
N GLY A 172 8.09 13.44 -21.21
CA GLY A 172 6.99 12.48 -21.29
C GLY A 172 7.38 11.08 -20.81
N SER A 173 8.56 10.61 -21.22
CA SER A 173 9.10 9.29 -20.83
C SER A 173 9.39 9.17 -19.34
N GLU A 174 9.97 10.19 -18.70
CA GLU A 174 10.25 10.18 -17.26
C GLU A 174 8.96 10.13 -16.44
N ARG A 175 7.95 10.89 -16.87
CA ARG A 175 6.62 10.90 -16.26
C ARG A 175 5.93 9.54 -16.40
N GLU A 176 5.96 8.96 -17.59
CA GLU A 176 5.40 7.64 -17.86
C GLU A 176 6.08 6.54 -17.03
N ASP A 177 7.41 6.59 -16.89
CA ASP A 177 8.17 5.68 -16.04
C ASP A 177 7.73 5.78 -14.57
N ALA A 178 7.62 6.99 -14.02
CA ALA A 178 7.18 7.22 -12.65
C ALA A 178 5.72 6.77 -12.44
N VAL A 179 4.83 7.09 -13.38
CA VAL A 179 3.42 6.67 -13.37
C VAL A 179 3.30 5.15 -13.38
N ARG A 180 4.09 4.47 -14.21
CA ARG A 180 4.07 3.00 -14.31
C ARG A 180 4.48 2.36 -12.99
N VAL A 181 5.63 2.76 -12.43
CA VAL A 181 6.10 2.23 -11.15
C VAL A 181 5.08 2.47 -10.04
N LEU A 182 4.58 3.71 -9.89
CA LEU A 182 3.62 4.02 -8.84
C LEU A 182 2.27 3.29 -9.04
N ASN A 183 1.85 3.08 -10.28
CA ASN A 183 0.66 2.29 -10.59
C ASN A 183 0.83 0.82 -10.22
N ASP A 184 1.97 0.23 -10.57
CA ASP A 184 2.26 -1.17 -10.29
C ASP A 184 2.24 -1.41 -8.77
N GLU A 185 2.84 -0.50 -8.01
CA GLU A 185 2.82 -0.55 -6.53
C GLU A 185 1.42 -0.40 -5.93
N LEU A 186 0.50 0.33 -6.58
CA LEU A 186 -0.85 0.59 -6.08
C LEU A 186 -1.91 -0.43 -6.52
N PHE A 187 -1.71 -1.08 -7.67
CA PHE A 187 -2.76 -1.85 -8.33
C PHE A 187 -2.33 -3.22 -8.81
N ASN A 188 -1.02 -3.49 -8.93
CA ASN A 188 -0.54 -4.79 -9.37
C ASN A 188 -0.31 -5.67 -8.14
N PHE A 189 -1.36 -6.41 -7.77
CA PHE A 189 -1.29 -7.44 -6.74
C PHE A 189 -1.39 -8.79 -7.43
N ASP A 190 -0.58 -9.73 -6.97
CA ASP A 190 -0.73 -11.11 -7.39
C ASP A 190 -2.02 -11.67 -6.76
N CYS A 191 -3.06 -11.78 -7.58
CA CYS A 191 -4.33 -12.39 -7.19
C CYS A 191 -4.15 -13.88 -6.85
N ASP A 192 -3.08 -14.53 -7.31
CA ASP A 192 -2.78 -15.93 -6.99
C ASP A 192 -2.17 -16.06 -5.58
N LEU A 193 -1.48 -15.01 -5.08
CA LEU A 193 -1.03 -14.93 -3.68
C LEU A 193 -2.19 -14.68 -2.71
N VAL A 194 -3.23 -13.97 -3.15
CA VAL A 194 -4.46 -13.80 -2.37
C VAL A 194 -5.38 -14.97 -2.69
N HIS A 195 -5.18 -16.09 -2.01
CA HIS A 195 -6.18 -17.15 -1.98
C HIS A 195 -7.46 -16.60 -1.36
N HIS A 196 -8.35 -16.09 -2.20
CA HIS A 196 -9.73 -15.87 -1.84
C HIS A 196 -10.29 -17.24 -1.49
N ALA A 197 -10.33 -17.56 -0.19
CA ALA A 197 -11.29 -18.53 0.30
C ALA A 197 -12.62 -18.03 -0.24
N GLY A 198 -13.14 -18.69 -1.27
CA GLY A 198 -14.33 -18.23 -1.99
C GLY A 198 -15.48 -17.98 -1.01
N ARG A 199 -16.60 -17.43 -1.50
CA ARG A 199 -17.76 -17.17 -0.63
C ARG A 199 -18.05 -18.42 0.21
N PRO A 200 -17.97 -18.36 1.56
CA PRO A 200 -18.26 -19.53 2.36
C PRO A 200 -19.67 -19.98 1.98
N THR A 201 -19.77 -21.21 1.47
CA THR A 201 -21.08 -21.82 1.26
C THR A 201 -21.72 -21.99 2.63
N ILE A 202 -23.05 -21.81 2.71
CA ILE A 202 -23.76 -22.04 3.96
C ILE A 202 -23.59 -23.51 4.31
N GLN A 203 -22.71 -23.83 5.25
CA GLN A 203 -22.54 -25.18 5.74
C GLN A 203 -23.67 -25.50 6.72
N ARG A 204 -24.16 -26.74 6.67
CA ARG A 204 -25.08 -27.23 7.69
C ARG A 204 -24.30 -27.33 9.00
N LEU A 205 -24.88 -26.72 10.01
CA LEU A 205 -24.36 -26.77 11.36
C LEU A 205 -24.40 -28.22 11.89
N ASN A 206 -23.28 -28.69 12.43
CA ASN A 206 -23.22 -29.96 13.18
C ASN A 206 -24.07 -29.84 14.46
N ARG A 207 -24.59 -30.97 14.99
CA ARG A 207 -25.33 -31.03 16.26
C ARG A 207 -24.63 -30.29 17.41
N VAL A 208 -23.31 -30.43 17.54
CA VAL A 208 -22.50 -29.73 18.57
C VAL A 208 -22.53 -28.23 18.36
N GLU A 209 -22.31 -27.78 17.12
CA GLU A 209 -22.33 -26.36 16.77
C GLU A 209 -23.74 -25.78 16.95
N TYR A 210 -24.80 -26.52 16.61
CA TYR A 210 -26.19 -26.13 16.84
C TYR A 210 -26.47 -25.93 18.33
N ASN A 211 -26.10 -26.90 19.17
CA ASN A 211 -26.30 -26.79 20.60
C ASN A 211 -25.54 -25.60 21.20
N ASN A 212 -24.29 -25.35 20.76
CA ASN A 212 -23.53 -24.17 21.17
C ASN A 212 -24.21 -22.87 20.74
N THR A 213 -24.73 -22.81 19.51
CA THR A 213 -25.40 -21.62 18.99
C THR A 213 -26.71 -21.34 19.74
N ILE A 214 -27.50 -22.38 20.04
CA ILE A 214 -28.72 -22.23 20.86
C ILE A 214 -28.38 -21.78 22.27
N ARG A 215 -27.32 -22.34 22.88
CA ARG A 215 -26.86 -21.94 24.21
C ARG A 215 -26.38 -20.49 24.22
N ASP A 216 -25.64 -20.05 23.21
CA ASP A 216 -25.06 -18.71 23.15
C ASP A 216 -26.13 -17.64 22.85
N LEU A 217 -27.12 -17.95 22.00
CA LEU A 217 -28.19 -17.01 21.65
C LEU A 217 -29.29 -16.94 22.70
N PHE A 218 -29.65 -18.07 23.33
CA PHE A 218 -30.83 -18.16 24.18
C PHE A 218 -30.52 -18.55 25.63
N GLY A 219 -29.29 -18.98 25.94
CA GLY A 219 -28.91 -19.43 27.28
C GLY A 219 -29.49 -20.79 27.66
N ILE A 220 -30.02 -21.56 26.70
CA ILE A 220 -30.72 -22.83 26.95
C ILE A 220 -29.80 -24.00 26.60
N THR A 221 -29.72 -24.99 27.49
CA THR A 221 -28.96 -26.22 27.26
C THR A 221 -29.87 -27.30 26.65
N LEU A 222 -29.52 -27.79 25.47
CA LEU A 222 -30.22 -28.85 24.73
C LEU A 222 -29.56 -30.23 24.86
#